data_AF-A0A959TMK4-F1
#
_entry.id   AF-A0A959TMK4-F1
#
_cell.length_a   1.000
_cell.length_b   1.000
_cell.length_c   1.000
_cell.angle_alpha   90.00
_cell.angle_beta   90.00
_cell.angle_gamma   90.00
#
_symmetry.space_group_name_H-M   'P 1'
#
loop_
_entity.id
_entity.type
_entity.pdbx_description
1 polymer ?
#
loop_
_entity_poly.entity_id
_entity_poly.type
_entity_poly.pdbx_seq_one_letter_code
_entity_poly.pdbx_strand_id
1 'polypeptide(L)'
;MDQLMELHDFFYSKMGNALYYALIFIAIISVVAQWRLYEKAGQPGIASIIPVWNIIVFLKIVGRPASHAWLFLIPIYGQLYFAPKVWIEICRSFGKNSLLDHILVIALNGLYILNL
;
A
#
# COMPACT_ATOMS: atom_id res chain seq x y z
N MET A 1 -12.42 -22.04 16.54
CA MET A 1 -13.05 -22.19 15.22
C MET A 1 -14.40 -21.50 15.22
N ASP A 2 -15.19 -21.66 16.28
CA ASP A 2 -16.55 -21.09 16.40
C ASP A 2 -16.61 -19.56 16.36
N GLN A 3 -15.68 -18.86 17.02
CA GLN A 3 -15.61 -17.39 16.97
C GLN A 3 -15.37 -16.82 15.55
N LEU A 4 -14.65 -17.57 14.70
CA LEU A 4 -14.40 -17.19 13.31
C LEU A 4 -15.65 -17.40 12.45
N MET A 5 -16.41 -18.46 12.71
CA MET A 5 -17.68 -18.72 12.05
C MET A 5 -18.75 -17.70 12.45
N GLU A 6 -18.87 -17.37 13.74
CA GLU A 6 -19.78 -16.32 14.20
C GLU A 6 -19.48 -14.95 13.58
N LEU A 7 -18.20 -14.60 13.44
CA LEU A 7 -17.78 -13.36 12.79
C LEU A 7 -18.12 -13.38 11.29
N HIS A 8 -17.86 -14.50 10.60
CA HIS A 8 -18.23 -14.67 9.20
C HIS A 8 -19.74 -14.52 9.00
N ASP A 9 -20.55 -15.19 9.82
CA ASP A 9 -22.02 -15.17 9.74
C ASP A 9 -22.58 -13.78 10.06
N PHE A 10 -21.97 -13.06 11.01
CA PHE A 10 -22.30 -11.66 11.28
C PHE A 10 -22.10 -10.77 10.05
N PHE A 11 -20.93 -10.83 9.39
CA PHE A 11 -20.67 -10.04 8.19
C PHE A 11 -21.50 -10.51 6.99
N TYR A 12 -21.67 -11.83 6.83
CA TYR A 12 -22.44 -12.43 5.76
C TYR A 12 -23.92 -12.08 5.84
N SER A 13 -24.53 -12.15 7.03
CA SER A 13 -25.94 -11.78 7.22
C SER A 13 -26.21 -10.29 7.00
N LYS A 14 -25.24 -9.42 7.32
CA LYS A 14 -25.35 -7.96 7.18
C LYS A 14 -25.13 -7.48 5.74
N MET A 15 -24.18 -8.07 5.02
CA MET A 15 -23.63 -7.49 3.78
C MET A 15 -23.67 -8.45 2.57
N GLY A 16 -23.92 -9.74 2.82
CA GLY A 16 -24.07 -10.77 1.78
C GLY A 16 -22.80 -11.04 0.96
N ASN A 17 -22.96 -11.87 -0.08
CA ASN A 17 -21.88 -12.28 -0.99
C ASN A 17 -21.24 -11.11 -1.76
N ALA A 18 -22.00 -10.04 -2.00
CA ALA A 18 -21.54 -8.90 -2.79
C ALA A 18 -20.33 -8.20 -2.17
N LEU A 19 -20.27 -8.10 -0.84
CA LEU A 19 -19.13 -7.51 -0.15
C LEU A 19 -17.86 -8.34 -0.36
N TYR A 20 -17.94 -9.65 -0.19
CA TYR A 20 -16.77 -10.53 -0.35
C TYR A 20 -16.19 -10.44 -1.76
N TYR A 21 -17.05 -10.42 -2.78
CA TYR A 21 -16.62 -10.21 -4.16
C TYR A 21 -15.97 -8.83 -4.36
N ALA A 22 -16.54 -7.76 -3.79
CA ALA A 22 -15.98 -6.42 -3.89
C ALA A 22 -14.60 -6.30 -3.20
N LEU A 23 -14.43 -6.91 -2.02
CA LEU A 23 -13.17 -6.91 -1.29
C LEU A 23 -12.06 -7.65 -2.06
N ILE A 24 -12.38 -8.83 -2.60
CA ILE A 24 -11.45 -9.60 -3.44
C ILE A 24 -11.06 -8.78 -4.69
N PHE A 25 -12.03 -8.15 -5.34
CA PHE A 25 -11.79 -7.31 -6.51
C PHE A 25 -10.87 -6.13 -6.20
N ILE A 26 -11.13 -5.40 -5.11
CA ILE A 26 -10.29 -4.27 -4.65
C ILE A 26 -8.89 -4.76 -4.29
N ALA A 27 -8.77 -5.91 -3.62
CA ALA A 27 -7.49 -6.49 -3.25
C ALA A 27 -6.64 -6.82 -4.50
N ILE A 28 -7.24 -7.47 -5.51
CA ILE A 28 -6.56 -7.79 -6.77
C ILE A 28 -6.08 -6.52 -7.47
N ILE A 29 -6.94 -5.50 -7.59
CA ILE A 29 -6.57 -4.22 -8.21
C ILE A 29 -5.42 -3.57 -7.45
N SER A 30 -5.45 -3.59 -6.12
CA SER A 30 -4.42 -2.98 -5.28
C SER A 30 -3.06 -3.67 -5.47
N VAL A 31 -3.03 -5.00 -5.56
CA VAL A 31 -1.79 -5.76 -5.81
C VAL A 31 -1.25 -5.46 -7.21
N VAL A 32 -2.12 -5.44 -8.23
CA VAL A 32 -1.72 -5.12 -9.61
C VAL A 32 -1.21 -3.68 -9.71
N ALA A 33 -1.85 -2.74 -9.03
CA ALA A 33 -1.42 -1.34 -8.97
C ALA A 33 -0.02 -1.20 -8.39
N GLN A 34 0.25 -1.87 -7.28
CA GLN A 34 1.56 -1.86 -6.64
C GLN A 34 2.62 -2.53 -7.52
N TRP A 35 2.27 -3.63 -8.19
CA TRP A 35 3.18 -4.28 -9.15
C TRP A 35 3.57 -3.32 -10.27
N ARG A 36 2.60 -2.61 -10.87
CA ARG A 36 2.85 -1.64 -11.94
C ARG A 36 3.72 -0.46 -11.50
N LEU A 37 3.56 0.02 -10.27
CA LEU A 37 4.43 1.05 -9.70
C LEU A 37 5.90 0.60 -9.69
N TYR A 38 6.14 -0.65 -9.27
CA TYR A 38 7.49 -1.20 -9.17
C TYR A 38 8.12 -1.35 -10.56
N GLU A 39 7.35 -1.83 -11.55
CA GLU A 39 7.79 -1.89 -12.94
C GLU A 39 8.13 -0.50 -13.50
N LYS A 40 7.29 0.52 -13.24
CA LYS A 40 7.56 1.91 -13.65
C LYS A 40 8.85 2.47 -13.02
N ALA A 41 9.16 2.05 -11.80
CA ALA A 41 10.40 2.42 -11.12
C ALA A 41 11.62 1.55 -11.51
N GLY A 42 11.48 0.67 -12.51
CA GLY A 42 12.55 -0.23 -12.96
C GLY A 42 12.93 -1.29 -11.91
N GLN A 43 12.02 -1.64 -11.00
CA GLN A 43 12.20 -2.68 -9.99
C GLN A 43 11.30 -3.90 -10.30
N PRO A 44 11.64 -5.11 -9.80
CA PRO A 44 10.84 -6.30 -10.02
C PRO A 44 9.47 -6.16 -9.35
N GLY A 45 8.39 -6.22 -10.13
CA GLY A 45 7.02 -6.09 -9.61
C GLY A 45 6.62 -7.17 -8.59
N ILE A 46 7.20 -8.38 -8.70
CA ILE A 46 7.03 -9.47 -7.73
C ILE A 46 7.50 -9.05 -6.32
N ALA A 47 8.47 -8.13 -6.22
CA ALA A 47 8.92 -7.64 -4.93
C ALA A 47 7.82 -6.94 -4.14
N SER A 48 6.77 -6.42 -4.82
CA SER A 48 5.63 -5.82 -4.16
C SER A 48 4.79 -6.81 -3.35
N ILE A 49 4.83 -8.10 -3.65
CA ILE A 49 3.99 -9.13 -3.01
C ILE A 49 4.65 -9.66 -1.72
N ILE A 50 5.98 -9.78 -1.73
CA ILE A 50 6.72 -10.37 -0.59
C ILE A 50 6.94 -9.28 0.48
N PRO A 51 6.42 -9.40 1.72
CA PRO A 51 6.35 -8.28 2.67
C PRO A 51 7.70 -7.62 2.98
N VAL A 52 8.74 -8.42 3.27
CA VAL A 52 10.07 -7.89 3.59
C VAL A 52 10.73 -7.28 2.35
N TRP A 53 10.59 -7.93 1.20
CA TRP A 53 11.17 -7.45 -0.06
C TRP A 53 10.50 -6.17 -0.54
N ASN A 54 9.18 -6.07 -0.33
CA ASN A 54 8.36 -4.90 -0.63
C ASN A 54 8.94 -3.67 0.07
N ILE A 55 9.12 -3.71 1.39
CA ILE A 55 9.62 -2.54 2.14
C ILE A 55 11.01 -2.11 1.65
N ILE A 56 11.91 -3.07 1.42
CA ILE A 56 13.28 -2.78 0.97
C ILE A 56 13.28 -2.13 -0.42
N VAL A 57 12.54 -2.71 -1.37
CA VAL A 57 12.47 -2.19 -2.74
C VAL A 57 11.69 -0.88 -2.79
N PHE A 58 10.64 -0.74 -2.00
CA PHE A 58 9.88 0.50 -1.88
C PHE A 58 10.78 1.65 -1.42
N LEU A 59 11.56 1.45 -0.36
CA LEU A 59 12.54 2.43 0.10
C LEU A 59 13.58 2.75 -0.98
N LYS A 60 14.01 1.76 -1.76
CA LYS A 60 14.93 1.96 -2.89
C LYS A 60 14.30 2.82 -4.00
N ILE A 61 13.02 2.64 -4.32
CA ILE A 61 12.26 3.47 -5.27
C ILE A 61 12.22 4.93 -4.78
N VAL A 62 12.06 5.14 -3.48
CA VAL A 62 12.08 6.48 -2.86
C VAL A 62 13.49 7.10 -2.83
N GLY A 63 14.54 6.29 -3.00
CA GLY A 63 15.93 6.74 -2.83
C GLY A 63 16.38 6.80 -1.37
N ARG A 64 15.73 6.05 -0.47
CA ARG A 64 16.10 5.90 0.94
C ARG A 64 16.95 4.64 1.19
N PRO A 65 17.83 4.64 2.22
CA PRO A 65 18.58 3.45 2.56
C PRO A 65 17.69 2.39 3.22
N ALA A 66 17.94 1.12 2.91
CA ALA A 66 17.14 -0.03 3.36
C ALA A 66 17.06 -0.18 4.89
N SER A 67 17.99 0.41 5.64
CA SER A 67 17.95 0.47 7.11
C SER A 67 16.70 1.17 7.66
N HIS A 68 16.04 2.03 6.87
CA HIS A 68 14.79 2.65 7.29
C HIS A 68 13.62 1.65 7.37
N ALA A 69 13.78 0.42 6.86
CA ALA A 69 12.79 -0.64 7.03
C ALA A 69 12.49 -0.92 8.51
N TRP A 70 13.49 -0.77 9.39
CA TRP A 70 13.32 -0.93 10.84
C TRP A 70 12.38 0.11 11.46
N LEU A 71 12.29 1.31 10.86
CA LEU A 71 11.41 2.37 11.37
C LEU A 71 9.92 2.04 11.15
N PHE A 72 9.59 1.23 10.14
CA PHE A 72 8.22 0.75 9.91
C PHE A 72 7.74 -0.24 10.99
N LEU A 73 8.65 -0.81 11.78
CA LEU A 73 8.31 -1.70 12.90
C LEU A 73 7.99 -0.93 14.19
N ILE A 74 8.25 0.38 14.23
CA ILE A 74 7.94 1.22 15.40
C ILE A 74 6.46 1.63 15.32
N PRO A 75 5.57 1.14 16.22
CA PRO A 75 4.13 1.18 15.99
C PRO A 75 3.53 2.58 15.78
N ILE A 76 4.01 3.58 16.52
CA ILE A 76 3.47 4.95 16.47
C ILE A 76 4.23 5.78 15.46
N TYR A 77 5.56 5.83 15.58
CA TYR A 77 6.41 6.64 14.72
C TYR A 77 6.42 6.15 13.27
N GLY A 78 6.51 4.83 13.07
CA GLY A 78 6.54 4.19 11.75
C GLY A 78 5.26 4.44 10.95
N GLN A 79 4.10 4.32 11.59
CA GLN A 79 2.82 4.29 10.90
C GLN A 79 2.22 5.70 10.78
N LEU A 80 2.32 6.55 11.81
CA LEU A 80 1.70 7.89 11.78
C LEU A 80 2.58 8.96 11.15
N TYR A 81 3.91 8.85 11.30
CA TYR A 81 4.84 9.84 10.78
C TYR A 81 5.61 9.34 9.56
N PHE A 82 6.22 8.15 9.67
CA PHE A 82 7.14 7.68 8.65
C PHE A 82 6.42 7.21 7.37
N ALA A 83 5.34 6.44 7.48
CA ALA A 83 4.61 5.94 6.31
C ALA A 83 4.04 7.07 5.42
N PRO A 84 3.32 8.10 5.95
CA PRO A 84 2.86 9.21 5.12
C PRO A 84 4.00 9.99 4.47
N LYS A 85 5.12 10.15 5.19
CA LYS A 85 6.32 10.81 4.66
C LYS A 85 6.91 10.06 3.48
N VAL A 86 7.06 8.73 3.58
CA VAL A 86 7.58 7.90 2.49
C VAL A 86 6.65 7.95 1.26
N TRP A 87 5.34 8.01 1.45
CA TRP A 87 4.38 8.15 0.34
C TRP A 87 4.47 9.50 -0.37
N ILE A 88 4.61 10.59 0.39
CA ILE A 88 4.87 11.91 -0.21
C ILE A 88 6.18 11.87 -1.01
N GLU A 89 7.23 11.29 -0.45
CA GLU A 89 8.53 11.22 -1.12
C GLU A 89 8.49 10.37 -2.39
N ILE A 90 7.65 9.34 -2.45
CA ILE A 90 7.36 8.61 -3.69
C ILE A 90 6.79 9.53 -4.75
N CYS A 91 5.77 10.32 -4.44
CA CYS A 91 5.22 11.28 -5.40
C CYS A 91 6.32 12.19 -5.96
N ARG A 92 7.22 12.65 -5.08
CA ARG A 92 8.36 13.50 -5.46
C ARG A 92 9.37 12.77 -6.34
N SER A 93 9.63 11.48 -6.11
CA SER A 93 10.47 10.65 -6.99
C SER A 93 9.91 10.50 -8.40
N PHE A 94 8.58 10.57 -8.57
CA PHE A 94 7.91 10.59 -9.87
C PHE A 94 7.65 12.02 -10.41
N GLY A 95 8.24 13.04 -9.80
CA GLY A 95 8.11 14.44 -10.22
C GLY A 95 6.79 15.13 -9.82
N LYS A 96 5.92 14.47 -9.06
CA LYS A 96 4.67 15.03 -8.52
C LYS A 96 4.92 15.77 -7.21
N ASN A 97 4.98 17.10 -7.29
CA ASN A 97 5.27 17.97 -6.14
C ASN A 97 4.08 18.86 -5.73
N SER A 98 2.88 18.66 -6.31
CA SER A 98 1.72 19.46 -5.97
C SER A 98 1.16 19.08 -4.59
N LEU A 99 0.60 20.06 -3.89
CA LEU A 99 -0.07 19.85 -2.61
C LEU A 99 -1.28 18.89 -2.78
N LEU A 100 -1.96 18.97 -3.91
CA LEU A 100 -3.03 18.04 -4.27
C LEU A 100 -2.51 16.61 -4.40
N ASP A 101 -1.35 16.41 -5.03
CA ASP A 101 -0.75 15.07 -5.19
C ASP A 101 -0.40 14.44 -3.84
N HIS A 102 0.08 15.25 -2.89
CA HIS A 102 0.39 14.79 -1.53
C HIS A 102 -0.87 14.43 -0.73
N ILE A 103 -1.96 15.20 -0.87
CA ILE A 103 -3.23 14.87 -0.21
C ILE A 103 -3.83 13.60 -0.84
N LEU A 104 -3.80 13.50 -2.16
CA LEU A 104 -4.37 12.37 -2.89
C LEU A 104 -3.61 11.07 -2.60
N VAL A 105 -2.27 11.08 -2.48
CA VAL A 105 -1.53 9.85 -2.13
C VAL A 105 -1.80 9.38 -0.70
N ILE A 106 -2.07 10.30 0.23
CA ILE A 106 -2.40 9.93 1.62
C ILE A 106 -3.85 9.42 1.71
N ALA A 107 -4.79 10.09 1.04
CA ALA A 107 -6.21 9.75 1.09
C ALA A 107 -6.57 8.52 0.24
N LEU A 108 -5.94 8.35 -0.93
CA LEU A 108 -6.29 7.33 -1.94
C LEU A 108 -5.19 6.28 -2.16
N ASN A 109 -4.01 6.43 -1.56
CA ASN A 109 -2.87 5.52 -1.59
C ASN A 109 -2.75 4.64 -2.86
N GLY A 110 -3.21 3.40 -2.81
CA GLY A 110 -3.12 2.42 -3.91
C GLY A 110 -3.75 2.87 -5.23
N LEU A 111 -4.80 3.71 -5.19
CA LEU A 111 -5.43 4.23 -6.40
C LEU A 111 -4.62 5.36 -7.03
N TYR A 112 -4.07 6.27 -6.22
CA TYR A 112 -3.28 7.39 -6.74
C TYR A 112 -1.92 6.91 -7.29
N ILE A 113 -1.39 5.82 -6.73
CA ILE A 113 -0.16 5.16 -7.19
C ILE A 113 -0.23 4.75 -8.68
N LEU A 114 -1.42 4.47 -9.23
CA LEU A 114 -1.60 4.18 -10.66
C LEU A 114 -1.32 5.39 -11.56
N ASN A 115 -1.48 6.60 -11.02
CA ASN A 115 -1.31 7.88 -11.72
C ASN A 115 0.12 8.46 -11.62
N LEU A 116 0.99 7.84 -10.80
CA LEU A 116 2.43 8.09 -10.76
C LEU A 116 3.10 7.45 -11.96
#